data_AF-A0A0B0CXK9-F1
#
_entry.id   AF-A0A0B0CXK9-F1
#
_cell.length_a   1.000
_cell.length_b   1.000
_cell.length_c   1.000
_cell.angle_alpha   90.00
_cell.angle_beta   90.00
_cell.angle_gamma   90.00
#
_symmetry.space_group_name_H-M   'P 1'
#
loop_
_entity.id
_entity.type
_entity.pdbx_description
1 polymer ?
#
loop_
_entity_poly.entity_id
_entity_poly.type
_entity_poly.pdbx_seq_one_letter_code
_entity_poly.pdbx_strand_id
1 'polypeptide(L)'
;MTAHVPHNAVHLMYKVYRRIFPAVHQELNYWIERAQAIPNDELRTQALSSIEDKTFHCEGGSIYAVLAGDNWKDAIRFIVAYQTISDYLDNLCDRSTSMDPTDFRMLHQSMT
;
A
#
# COMPACT_ATOMS: atom_id res chain seq x y z
N MET A 1 -23.06 5.98 14.39
CA MET A 1 -22.09 6.15 15.48
C MET A 1 -21.05 7.15 14.99
N THR A 2 -20.83 8.25 15.71
CA THR A 2 -19.85 9.27 15.32
C THR A 2 -18.44 8.72 15.53
N ALA A 3 -17.69 8.51 14.45
CA ALA A 3 -16.27 8.22 14.55
C ALA A 3 -15.61 9.37 15.33
N HIS A 4 -15.02 9.07 16.50
CA HIS A 4 -14.26 10.07 17.25
C HIS A 4 -12.92 10.31 16.55
N VAL A 5 -12.96 11.19 15.54
CA VAL A 5 -11.78 11.67 14.83
C VAL A 5 -10.91 12.50 15.78
N PRO A 6 -9.58 12.31 15.81
CA PRO A 6 -8.70 13.10 16.67
C PRO A 6 -8.74 14.58 16.28
N HIS A 7 -8.94 15.48 17.25
CA HIS A 7 -8.96 16.94 17.03
C HIS A 7 -7.65 17.64 17.43
N ASN A 8 -6.65 16.90 17.90
CA ASN A 8 -5.35 17.45 18.26
C ASN A 8 -4.22 16.50 17.84
N ALA A 9 -3.03 17.06 17.66
CA ALA A 9 -1.86 16.36 17.18
C ALA A 9 -1.46 15.18 18.10
N VAL A 10 -1.50 15.35 19.42
CA VAL A 10 -1.08 14.31 20.37
C VAL A 10 -1.95 13.06 20.24
N HIS A 11 -3.27 13.23 20.20
CA HIS A 11 -4.20 12.11 20.05
C HIS A 11 -4.11 11.47 18.65
N LEU A 12 -3.89 12.28 17.61
CA LEU A 12 -3.65 11.77 16.26
C LEU A 12 -2.40 10.88 16.23
N MET A 13 -1.26 11.41 16.69
CA MET A 13 0.00 10.68 16.72
C MET A 13 -0.10 9.41 17.56
N TYR A 14 -0.80 9.44 18.70
CA TYR A 14 -1.07 8.25 19.50
C TYR A 14 -1.81 7.17 18.69
N LYS A 15 -2.89 7.52 17.98
CA LYS A 15 -3.61 6.56 17.13
C LYS A 15 -2.75 6.04 15.98
N VAL A 16 -1.99 6.93 15.34
CA VAL A 16 -1.11 6.58 14.21
C VAL A 16 -0.10 5.52 14.62
N TYR A 17 0.72 5.80 15.64
CA TYR A 17 1.77 4.88 16.07
C TYR A 17 1.26 3.62 16.78
N ARG A 18 0.15 3.71 17.54
CA ARG A 18 -0.35 2.57 18.33
C ARG A 18 -1.35 1.68 17.61
N ARG A 19 -1.96 2.15 16.52
CA ARG A 19 -3.01 1.41 15.80
C ARG A 19 -2.77 1.35 14.31
N ILE A 20 -2.56 2.49 13.66
CA ILE A 20 -2.49 2.56 12.19
C ILE A 20 -1.23 1.86 11.69
N PHE A 21 -0.03 2.30 12.10
CA PHE A 21 1.23 1.73 11.59
C PHE A 21 1.36 0.22 11.86
N PRO A 22 1.05 -0.31 13.07
CA PRO A 22 1.07 -1.75 13.28
C PRO A 22 0.13 -2.53 12.34
N ALA A 23 -1.06 -2.00 12.06
CA ALA A 23 -2.00 -2.63 11.14
C ALA A 23 -1.53 -2.55 9.68
N VAL A 24 -0.91 -1.42 9.29
CA VAL A 24 -0.29 -1.27 7.96
C VAL A 24 0.81 -2.30 7.75
N HIS A 25 1.73 -2.45 8.70
CA HIS A 25 2.80 -3.44 8.58
C HIS A 25 2.27 -4.88 8.57
N GLN A 26 1.15 -5.16 9.26
CA GLN A 26 0.50 -6.46 9.17
C GLN A 26 0.02 -6.77 7.74
N GLU A 27 -0.64 -5.82 7.09
CA GLU A 27 -1.10 -5.98 5.70
C GLU A 27 0.09 -6.01 4.71
N LEU A 28 1.13 -5.21 4.94
CA LEU A 28 2.36 -5.24 4.11
C LEU A 28 3.08 -6.58 4.20
N ASN A 29 3.18 -7.17 5.39
CA ASN A 29 3.80 -8.49 5.56
C ASN A 29 3.06 -9.57 4.75
N TYR A 30 1.72 -9.51 4.70
CA TYR A 30 0.94 -10.38 3.83
C TYR A 30 1.32 -10.20 2.36
N TRP A 31 1.50 -8.96 1.88
CA TRP A 31 1.91 -8.70 0.51
C TRP A 31 3.37 -9.11 0.22
N ILE A 32 4.27 -8.97 1.19
CA ILE A 32 5.66 -9.44 1.08
C ILE A 32 5.71 -10.96 0.88
N GLU A 33 4.97 -11.73 1.67
CA GLU A 33 4.89 -13.20 1.50
C GLU A 33 4.38 -13.58 0.11
N ARG A 34 3.40 -12.85 -0.41
CA ARG A 34 2.88 -13.08 -1.78
C ARG A 34 3.88 -12.68 -2.85
N ALA A 35 4.58 -11.56 -2.67
CA ALA A 35 5.60 -11.10 -3.60
C ALA A 35 6.76 -12.11 -3.69
N GLN A 36 7.19 -12.69 -2.57
CA GLN A 36 8.21 -13.74 -2.52
C GLN A 36 7.82 -14.99 -3.34
N ALA A 37 6.52 -15.29 -3.45
CA ALA A 37 6.01 -16.42 -4.22
C ALA A 37 5.88 -16.16 -5.73
N ILE A 38 6.18 -14.95 -6.22
CA ILE A 38 6.14 -14.64 -7.65
C ILE A 38 7.21 -15.47 -8.39
N PRO A 39 6.84 -16.30 -9.41
CA PRO A 39 7.80 -17.19 -10.06
C PRO A 39 8.85 -16.49 -10.91
N ASN A 40 8.45 -15.40 -11.60
CA ASN A 40 9.37 -14.65 -12.45
C ASN A 40 10.26 -13.74 -11.59
N ASP A 41 11.58 -13.88 -11.76
CA ASP A 41 12.58 -13.22 -10.91
C ASP A 41 12.53 -11.69 -11.00
N GLU A 42 12.32 -11.13 -12.20
CA GLU A 42 12.22 -9.68 -12.40
C GLU A 42 10.94 -9.13 -11.74
N LEU A 43 9.80 -9.77 -12.00
CA LEU A 43 8.51 -9.39 -11.40
C LEU A 43 8.56 -9.46 -9.86
N ARG A 44 9.20 -10.50 -9.31
CA ARG A 44 9.40 -10.65 -7.86
C ARG A 44 10.29 -9.54 -7.30
N THR A 45 11.40 -9.25 -7.97
CA THR A 45 12.35 -8.22 -7.56
C THR A 45 11.71 -6.83 -7.55
N GLN A 46 10.94 -6.50 -8.59
CA GLN A 46 10.24 -5.22 -8.65
C GLN A 46 9.12 -5.10 -7.61
N ALA A 47 8.40 -6.19 -7.32
CA ALA A 47 7.39 -6.19 -6.26
C ALA A 47 8.01 -5.98 -4.87
N LEU A 48 9.05 -6.74 -4.53
CA LEU A 48 9.70 -6.62 -3.23
C LEU A 48 10.35 -5.24 -3.03
N SER A 49 11.07 -4.75 -4.05
CA SER A 49 11.68 -3.40 -3.99
C SER A 49 10.64 -2.29 -3.91
N SER A 50 9.49 -2.41 -4.59
CA SER A 50 8.42 -1.41 -4.43
C SER A 50 7.92 -1.32 -2.99
N ILE A 51 7.79 -2.46 -2.28
CA ILE A 51 7.36 -2.46 -0.87
C ILE A 51 8.46 -1.89 0.04
N GLU A 52 9.71 -2.32 -0.13
CA GLU A 52 10.85 -1.88 0.67
C GLU A 52 11.06 -0.37 0.57
N ASP A 53 11.11 0.17 -0.65
CA ASP A 53 11.42 1.58 -0.90
C ASP A 53 10.23 2.51 -0.60
N LYS A 54 8.99 2.03 -0.72
CA LYS A 54 7.77 2.87 -0.74
C LYS A 54 6.76 2.56 0.37
N THR A 55 7.16 1.83 1.42
CA THR A 55 6.32 1.58 2.62
C THR A 55 5.67 2.86 3.17
N PHE A 56 6.37 3.99 3.11
CA PHE A 56 5.88 5.28 3.61
C PHE A 56 4.61 5.78 2.88
N HIS A 57 4.35 5.36 1.63
CA HIS A 57 3.09 5.67 0.95
C HIS A 57 1.91 4.97 1.64
N CYS A 58 2.07 3.69 1.98
CA CYS A 58 1.06 2.92 2.70
C CYS A 58 0.82 3.46 4.11
N GLU A 59 1.90 3.78 4.84
CA GLU A 59 1.81 4.39 6.17
C GLU A 59 1.08 5.74 6.14
N GLY A 60 1.48 6.64 5.25
CA GLY A 60 0.90 7.97 5.10
C GLY A 60 -0.56 7.91 4.64
N GLY A 61 -0.86 7.12 3.60
CA GLY A 61 -2.23 6.94 3.12
C GLY A 61 -3.15 6.36 4.18
N SER A 62 -2.66 5.40 4.96
CA SER A 62 -3.47 4.73 5.99
C SER A 62 -3.82 5.60 7.19
N ILE A 63 -3.19 6.77 7.35
CA ILE A 63 -3.63 7.76 8.34
C ILE A 63 -5.09 8.16 8.09
N TYR A 64 -5.57 8.20 6.84
CA TYR A 64 -6.97 8.49 6.52
C TYR A 64 -7.96 7.48 7.13
N ALA A 65 -7.52 6.28 7.53
CA ALA A 65 -8.37 5.31 8.21
C ALA A 65 -8.91 5.81 9.57
N VAL A 66 -8.32 6.86 10.17
CA VAL A 66 -8.90 7.52 11.35
C VAL A 66 -10.29 8.12 11.09
N LEU A 67 -10.64 8.37 9.83
CA LEU A 67 -11.94 8.88 9.39
C LEU A 67 -12.98 7.77 9.17
N ALA A 68 -12.54 6.51 9.05
CA ALA A 68 -13.40 5.38 8.67
C ALA A 68 -14.16 4.73 9.86
N GLY A 69 -14.03 5.29 11.07
CA GLY A 69 -14.74 4.80 12.26
C GLY A 69 -14.45 3.33 12.54
N ASP A 70 -15.50 2.51 12.64
CA ASP A 70 -15.37 1.07 12.91
C ASP A 70 -14.74 0.29 11.73
N ASN A 71 -14.82 0.84 10.52
CA ASN A 71 -14.28 0.24 9.30
C ASN A 71 -12.79 0.59 9.05
N TRP A 72 -12.09 1.13 10.04
CA TRP A 72 -10.70 1.58 9.87
C TRP A 72 -9.76 0.46 9.39
N LYS A 73 -9.98 -0.79 9.80
CA LYS A 73 -9.18 -1.93 9.32
C LYS A 73 -9.44 -2.24 7.85
N ASP A 74 -10.70 -2.19 7.42
CA ASP A 74 -11.05 -2.38 6.00
C ASP A 74 -10.48 -1.26 5.14
N ALA A 75 -10.49 -0.02 5.64
CA ALA A 75 -9.84 1.10 4.98
C ALA A 75 -8.33 0.88 4.84
N ILE A 76 -7.63 0.44 5.90
CA ILE A 76 -6.20 0.12 5.82
C ILE A 76 -5.94 -0.99 4.81
N ARG A 77 -6.70 -2.10 4.87
CA ARG A 77 -6.54 -3.21 3.92
C ARG A 77 -6.69 -2.75 2.47
N PHE A 78 -7.69 -1.92 2.19
CA PHE A 78 -7.89 -1.34 0.86
C PHE A 78 -6.72 -0.43 0.46
N ILE A 79 -6.35 0.52 1.32
CA ILE A 79 -5.28 1.50 1.04
C ILE A 79 -3.95 0.79 0.79
N VAL A 80 -3.57 -0.16 1.64
CA VAL A 80 -2.32 -0.91 1.48
C VAL A 80 -2.33 -1.71 0.19
N ALA A 81 -3.42 -2.41 -0.13
CA ALA A 81 -3.50 -3.16 -1.39
C ALA A 81 -3.41 -2.25 -2.62
N TYR A 82 -4.17 -1.15 -2.65
CA TYR A 82 -4.23 -0.22 -3.77
C TYR A 82 -2.91 0.52 -3.97
N GLN A 83 -2.28 0.94 -2.87
CA GLN A 83 -0.98 1.62 -2.92
C GLN A 83 0.13 0.64 -3.31
N THR A 84 0.12 -0.59 -2.79
CA THR A 84 1.09 -1.64 -3.14
C THR A 84 1.05 -1.98 -4.62
N ILE A 85 -0.14 -2.14 -5.23
CA ILE A 85 -0.23 -2.37 -6.67
C ILE A 85 0.22 -1.14 -7.45
N SER A 86 -0.14 0.08 -7.03
CA SER A 86 0.29 1.32 -7.70
C SER A 86 1.82 1.43 -7.74
N ASP A 87 2.49 1.24 -6.61
CA ASP A 87 3.95 1.33 -6.49
C ASP A 87 4.68 0.21 -7.23
N TYR A 88 4.07 -0.97 -7.30
CA TYR A 88 4.58 -2.09 -8.08
C TYR A 88 4.50 -1.82 -9.58
N LEU A 89 3.35 -1.34 -10.08
CA LEU A 89 3.18 -1.00 -11.49
C LEU A 89 4.10 0.14 -11.92
N ASP A 90 4.31 1.14 -11.06
CA ASP A 90 5.29 2.20 -11.24
C ASP A 90 6.71 1.63 -11.46
N ASN A 91 7.15 0.70 -10.59
CA ASN A 91 8.44 0.02 -10.78
C ASN A 91 8.51 -0.75 -12.11
N LEU A 92 7.44 -1.44 -12.51
CA LEU A 92 7.42 -2.18 -13.78
C LEU A 92 7.50 -1.25 -15.00
N CYS A 93 6.82 -0.10 -14.97
CA CYS A 93 6.91 0.90 -16.03
C CYS A 93 8.30 1.53 -16.12
N ASP A 94 8.93 1.82 -14.99
CA ASP A 94 10.21 2.52 -14.95
C ASP A 94 11.43 1.61 -15.22
N ARG A 95 11.35 0.34 -14.81
CA ARG A 95 12.51 -0.56 -14.75
C ARG A 95 12.42 -1.75 -15.70
N SER A 96 11.25 -2.02 -16.29
CA SER A 96 11.17 -3.06 -17.32
C SER A 96 11.85 -2.60 -18.62
N THR A 97 12.29 -3.57 -19.41
CA THR A 97 12.87 -3.31 -20.73
C THR A 97 11.84 -2.88 -21.78
N SER A 98 10.55 -3.08 -21.50
CA SER A 98 9.48 -2.67 -22.41
C SER A 98 9.19 -1.18 -22.21
N MET A 99 9.33 -0.40 -23.27
CA MET A 99 8.88 1.00 -23.33
C MET A 99 7.59 1.12 -24.17
N ASP A 100 6.80 0.05 -24.26
CA ASP A 100 5.56 0.04 -25.02
C ASP A 100 4.41 0.67 -24.20
N PRO A 101 3.80 1.78 -24.66
CA PRO A 101 2.66 2.39 -23.97
C PRO A 101 1.43 1.47 -23.89
N THR A 102 1.34 0.46 -24.76
CA THR A 102 0.30 -0.56 -24.71
C THR A 102 0.48 -1.45 -23.48
N ASP A 103 1.71 -1.88 -23.20
CA ASP A 103 2.04 -2.68 -22.02
C ASP A 103 1.73 -1.90 -20.74
N PHE A 104 2.16 -0.64 -20.66
CA PHE A 104 1.88 0.22 -19.51
C PHE A 104 0.39 0.40 -19.27
N ARG A 105 -0.40 0.56 -20.34
CA ARG A 105 -1.86 0.66 -20.23
C ARG A 105 -2.47 -0.65 -19.75
N MET A 106 -2.01 -1.79 -20.26
CA MET A 106 -2.50 -3.11 -19.86
C MET A 106 -2.22 -3.38 -18.38
N LEU A 107 -1.05 -2.98 -17.87
CA LEU A 107 -0.73 -3.06 -16.44
C LEU A 107 -1.73 -2.27 -15.59
N HIS A 108 -2.00 -1.01 -15.95
CA HIS A 108 -2.85 -0.12 -15.18
C HIS A 108 -4.36 -0.46 -15.23
N GLN A 109 -4.81 -1.29 -16.19
CA GLN A 109 -6.16 -1.83 -16.17
C GLN A 109 -6.46 -2.68 -14.93
N SER A 110 -5.44 -3.22 -14.26
CA SER A 110 -5.62 -3.95 -13.00
C SER A 110 -6.15 -3.09 -11.84
N MET A 111 -6.15 -1.76 -12.00
CA MET A 111 -6.62 -0.79 -11.00
C MET A 111 -8.04 -0.25 -11.28
N THR A 112 -8.69 -0.66 -12.37
CA THR A 112 -10.00 -0.15 -12.84
C THR A 112 -11.01 -1.26 -13.04
#